data_AF-A0A537QFX5-F1
#
_entry.id   AF-A0A537QFX5-F1
#
_cell.length_a   1.000
_cell.length_b   1.000
_cell.length_c   1.000
_cell.angle_alpha   90.00
_cell.angle_beta   90.00
_cell.angle_gamma   90.00
#
_symmetry.space_group_name_H-M   'P 1'
#
loop_
_entity.id
_entity.type
_entity.pdbx_description
1 polymer ?
#
loop_
_entity_poly.entity_id
_entity_poly.type
_entity_poly.pdbx_seq_one_letter_code
_entity_poly.pdbx_strand_id
1 'polypeptide(L)' 'MDPTRHSGIVDGLEAMKAAGLIIRYNLTWERPGGEPKVAVWRACDTPDDELRKSIAGGLAGLVTEAQLSVVPSAEHAP' A
#
# COMPACT_ATOMS: atom_id res chain seq x y z
N MET A 1 -1.27 13.53 -12.80
CA MET A 1 -0.51 12.71 -11.83
C MET A 1 0.63 13.57 -11.36
N ASP A 2 0.84 13.70 -10.06
CA ASP A 2 2.04 14.36 -9.54
C ASP A 2 3.20 13.36 -9.54
N PRO A 3 4.25 13.54 -10.36
CA PRO A 3 5.30 12.54 -10.55
C PRO A 3 6.18 12.37 -9.30
N THR A 4 6.34 13.42 -8.50
CA THR A 4 7.10 13.37 -7.24
C THR A 4 6.35 12.55 -6.19
N ARG A 5 5.05 12.79 -6.03
CA ARG A 5 4.18 12.00 -5.15
C ARG A 5 4.13 10.54 -5.58
N HIS A 6 4.00 10.27 -6.87
CA HIS A 6 4.04 8.89 -7.39
C HIS A 6 5.35 8.19 -7.01
N SER A 7 6.49 8.84 -7.26
CA SER A 7 7.81 8.24 -6.98
C SER A 7 8.00 8.00 -5.48
N GLY A 8 7.58 8.92 -4.62
CA GLY A 8 7.65 8.73 -3.17
C GLY A 8 6.78 7.56 -2.67
N ILE A 9 5.59 7.38 -3.24
CA ILE A 9 4.72 6.24 -2.89
C ILE A 9 5.38 4.92 -3.32
N VAL A 10 5.91 4.86 -4.54
CA VAL A 10 6.58 3.65 -5.06
C VAL A 10 7.81 3.30 -4.23
N ASP A 11 8.65 4.28 -3.91
CA ASP A 11 9.86 4.06 -3.11
C ASP A 11 9.52 3.48 -1.72
N GLY A 12 8.55 4.05 -1.02
CA GLY A 12 8.11 3.53 0.28
C GLY A 12 7.49 2.13 0.19
N LEU A 13 6.73 1.83 -0.85
CA LEU A 13 6.15 0.49 -1.06
C LEU A 13 7.23 -0.56 -1.40
N GLU A 14 8.23 -0.20 -2.20
CA GLU A 14 9.39 -1.08 -2.47
C GLU A 14 10.22 -1.31 -1.20
N ALA A 15 10.42 -0.30 -0.36
CA ALA A 15 11.10 -0.46 0.93
C ALA A 15 10.33 -1.43 1.86
N MET A 16 9.00 -1.33 1.93
CA MET A 16 8.16 -2.25 2.70
C MET A 16 8.20 -3.67 2.16
N LYS A 17 8.27 -3.82 0.83
CA LYS A 17 8.44 -5.11 0.18
C LYS A 17 9.81 -5.73 0.51
N ALA A 18 10.87 -4.93 0.46
CA ALA A 18 12.22 -5.36 0.84
C ALA A 18 12.32 -5.74 2.34
N ALA A 19 11.56 -5.08 3.21
CA ALA A 19 11.44 -5.40 4.63
C ALA A 19 10.58 -6.64 4.91
N GLY A 20 9.94 -7.24 3.90
CA GLY A 20 9.08 -8.41 4.05
C GLY A 20 7.73 -8.13 4.71
N LEU A 21 7.25 -6.88 4.68
CA LEU A 21 5.92 -6.51 5.18
C LEU A 21 4.83 -6.86 4.16
N ILE A 22 5.13 -6.65 2.88
CA ILE A 22 4.22 -6.93 1.76
C ILE A 22 4.94 -7.77 0.70
N ILE A 23 4.21 -8.64 0.00
CA ILE A 23 4.74 -9.39 -1.15
C ILE A 23 4.51 -8.66 -2.47
N ARG A 24 3.45 -7.85 -2.52
CA ARG A 24 2.98 -7.18 -3.72
C ARG A 24 2.18 -5.94 -3.36
N TYR A 25 2.15 -4.97 -4.26
CA TYR A 25 1.21 -3.86 -4.22
C TYR A 25 0.71 -3.53 -5.63
N ASN A 26 -0.35 -2.74 -5.69
CA ASN A 26 -0.88 -2.11 -6.89
C ASN A 26 -1.25 -0.66 -6.57
N LEU A 27 -0.68 0.28 -7.31
CA LEU A 27 -0.94 1.71 -7.18
C LEU A 27 -1.79 2.17 -8.37
N THR A 28 -2.98 2.69 -8.10
CA THR A 28 -3.90 3.19 -9.13
C THR A 28 -4.33 4.62 -8.83
N TRP A 29 -4.75 5.33 -9.87
CA TRP A 29 -5.25 6.70 -9.79
C TRP A 29 -6.57 6.76 -10.55
N GLU A 30 -7.66 7.16 -9.90
CA GLU A 30 -8.99 7.19 -10.56
C GLU A 30 -9.06 8.22 -11.68
N ARG A 31 -8.26 9.28 -11.58
CA ARG A 31 -8.18 10.36 -12.56
C ARG A 31 -6.84 11.09 -12.46
N PRO A 32 -6.38 11.78 -13.52
CA PRO A 32 -5.22 12.64 -13.43
C PRO A 32 -5.39 13.69 -12.33
N GLY A 33 -4.55 13.62 -11.28
CA GLY A 33 -4.66 14.53 -10.13
C GLY A 33 -5.68 14.12 -9.07
N GLY A 34 -6.31 12.94 -9.23
CA GLY A 34 -7.13 12.32 -8.18
C GLY A 34 -6.27 11.78 -7.04
N GLU A 35 -6.93 11.18 -6.06
CA GLU A 35 -6.26 10.53 -4.93
C GLU A 35 -5.68 9.17 -5.36
N PRO A 36 -4.46 8.82 -4.89
CA PRO A 36 -3.95 7.47 -5.11
C PRO A 36 -4.79 6.45 -4.34
N LYS A 37 -4.97 5.28 -4.94
CA LYS A 37 -5.50 4.08 -4.29
C LYS A 37 -4.42 3.01 -4.31
N VAL A 38 -4.14 2.43 -3.16
CA VAL A 38 -3.06 1.45 -2.98
C VAL A 38 -3.66 0.15 -2.45
N ALA A 39 -3.56 -0.90 -3.26
CA ALA A 39 -3.88 -2.26 -2.84
C ALA A 39 -2.58 -2.97 -2.45
N VAL A 40 -2.53 -3.63 -1.30
CA VAL A 40 -1.34 -4.36 -0.82
C VAL A 40 -1.68 -5.80 -0.49
N TRP A 41 -0.72 -6.69 -0.72
CA TRP A 41 -0.79 -8.09 -0.33
C TRP A 41 0.23 -8.33 0.77
N ARG A 42 -0.26 -8.79 1.93
CA ARG A 42 0.57 -9.02 3.12
C ARG A 42 1.52 -10.21 2.92
N ALA A 43 2.73 -10.10 3.46
CA ALA A 43 3.71 -11.18 3.46
C ALA A 43 3.71 -12.02 4.74
N CYS A 44 3.12 -11.48 5.82
CA CYS A 44 3.09 -12.08 7.14
C CYS A 44 1.66 -12.06 7.68
N ASP A 45 1.38 -12.85 8.71
CA ASP A 45 0.11 -12.87 9.47
C ASP A 45 -0.07 -11.63 10.37
N THR A 46 0.41 -10.48 9.93
CA THR A 46 0.11 -9.20 10.55
C THR A 46 -1.37 -8.89 10.30
N PRO A 47 -2.14 -8.50 11.34
CA PRO A 47 -3.52 -8.07 11.16
C PRO A 47 -3.61 -6.92 10.15
N ASP A 48 -4.65 -6.95 9.29
CA ASP A 48 -4.78 -5.98 8.21
C ASP A 48 -4.82 -4.52 8.70
N ASP A 49 -5.38 -4.29 9.90
CA ASP A 49 -5.42 -2.97 10.52
C ASP A 49 -4.04 -2.46 10.94
N GLU A 50 -3.23 -3.31 11.55
CA GLU A 50 -1.85 -3.01 11.95
C GLU A 50 -0.94 -2.81 10.73
N LEU A 51 -1.13 -3.62 9.69
CA LEU A 51 -0.43 -3.46 8.42
C LEU A 51 -0.82 -2.13 7.75
N ARG A 52 -2.11 -1.78 7.73
CA ARG A 52 -2.60 -0.52 7.15
C ARG A 52 -1.99 0.68 7.87
N LYS A 53 -2.00 0.69 9.20
CA LYS A 53 -1.37 1.75 10.02
C LYS A 53 0.12 1.85 9.77
N SER A 54 0.81 0.71 9.69
CA SER A 54 2.25 0.67 9.41
C SER A 54 2.58 1.27 8.05
N ILE A 55 1.80 0.93 7.02
CA ILE A 55 1.99 1.47 5.67
C ILE A 55 1.64 2.97 5.63
N ALA A 56 0.52 3.38 6.22
CA ALA A 56 0.13 4.79 6.29
C ALA A 56 1.15 5.63 7.06
N GLY A 57 1.73 5.09 8.12
CA GLY A 57 2.81 5.72 8.88
C GLY A 57 4.10 5.84 8.05
N GLY A 58 4.49 4.79 7.32
CA GLY A 58 5.65 4.82 6.43
C GLY A 58 5.47 5.72 5.21
N LEU A 59 4.23 5.96 4.79
CA LEU A 59 3.85 6.83 3.67
C LEU A 59 3.17 8.12 4.14
N ALA A 60 3.47 8.58 5.36
CA ALA A 60 2.83 9.75 5.95
C ALA A 60 2.94 10.99 5.03
N GLY A 61 1.82 11.61 4.73
CA GLY A 61 1.73 12.76 3.80
C GLY A 61 1.63 12.38 2.31
N LEU A 62 1.83 11.11 1.96
CA LEU A 62 1.68 10.62 0.59
C LEU A 62 0.37 9.84 0.39
N VAL A 63 0.04 8.98 1.35
CA VAL A 63 -1.16 8.11 1.36
C VAL A 63 -1.76 8.10 2.76
N THR A 64 -3.09 8.06 2.83
CA THR A 64 -3.85 7.90 4.09
C THR A 64 -4.38 6.47 4.23
N GLU A 65 -4.79 6.08 5.44
CA GLU A 65 -5.40 4.76 5.67
C GLU A 65 -6.63 4.50 4.80
N ALA A 66 -7.46 5.51 4.53
CA ALA A 66 -8.65 5.39 3.69
C ALA A 66 -8.33 5.05 2.22
N GLN A 67 -7.10 5.32 1.79
CA GLN A 67 -6.63 5.05 0.43
C GLN A 67 -5.95 3.67 0.30
N LEU A 68 -5.79 2.96 1.43
CA LEU A 68 -5.14 1.67 1.52
C LEU A 68 -6.17 0.54 1.62
N SER A 69 -6.01 -0.46 0.76
CA SER A 69 -6.79 -1.69 0.81
C SER A 69 -5.84 -2.87 0.98
N VAL A 70 -6.02 -3.63 2.07
CA VAL A 70 -5.31 -4.90 2.25
C VAL A 70 -6.11 -5.97 1.54
N VAL A 71 -5.49 -6.63 0.56
CA VAL A 71 -6.10 -7.70 -0.22
C VAL A 71 -5.79 -9.01 0.49
N PRO A 72 -6.82 -9.80 0.86
CA PRO A 72 -6.58 -11.14 1.40
C PRO A 72 -5.86 -11.96 0.33
N SER A 73 -4.77 -12.66 0.70
CA SER A 73 -4.17 -13.65 -0.18
C SER A 73 -5.25 -14.66 -0.56
N ALA A 74 -5.47 -14.86 -1.87
CA ALA A 74 -6.50 -15.74 -2.41
C ALA A 74 -6.32 -17.24 -2.04
N GLU A 75 -5.40 -17.57 -1.13
CA GLU A 75 -5.09 -18.92 -0.66
C GLU A 75 -5.91 -19.35 0.58
N HIS A 76 -6.89 -18.56 1.01
CA HIS A 76 -7.88 -18.98 2.01
C HIS A 76 -9.30 -18.81 1.46
N ALA A 77 -9.64 -19.63 0.45
CA ALA A 77 -11.02 -20.07 0.26
C ALA A 77 -11.11 -21.49 0.84
N PRO A 78 -12.06 -21.78 1.76
CA PRO A 78 -12.27 -23.12 2.29
C PRO A 78 -12.71 -24.13 1.23
#